data_AF-A0AAU5V153-F1
#
_entry.id   AF-A0AAU5V153-F1
#
_cell.length_a   1.000
_cell.length_b   1.000
_cell.length_c   1.000
_cell.angle_alpha   90.00
_cell.angle_beta   90.00
_cell.angle_gamma   90.00
#
_symmetry.space_group_name_H-M   'P 1'
#
loop_
_entity.id
_entity.type
_entity.pdbx_description
1 polymer ?
#
loop_
_entity_poly.entity_id
_entity_poly.type
_entity_poly.pdbx_seq_one_letter_code
_entity_poly.pdbx_strand_id
1 'polypeptide(L)'
;MVDTVNSLAARVHELLVANMANAAAAVVPGQSVLSSLARTFLGVPQQVDVTAGFHDVVARAAALGPDGTWLVAAGNAGLAGLAVARGQTGQALSHLDVAVTAGYNDCVALHMPALQPLHNDPHFRAVYQRMRVTPADLDEFFWLHQEMQVMSRDAQRASIDNIGRHDVGVSLLPQAPLPTRTPNTAGVLITRIDLAAAQTSLQQAATNADIQRSSGNISLSVIDDSWDYSRARRDAWRADELESQRRQAAVARAFVERPGVGTALSPCPPLGSISYPG
;
A
#
# COMPACT_ATOMS: atom_id res chain seq x y z
N MET A 1 -27.44 0.57 -5.58
CA MET A 1 -26.45 1.12 -6.52
C MET A 1 -25.98 -0.04 -7.38
N VAL A 2 -25.95 0.08 -8.70
CA VAL A 2 -25.49 -1.01 -9.57
C VAL A 2 -23.97 -1.11 -9.43
N ASP A 3 -23.46 -2.33 -9.24
CA ASP A 3 -22.02 -2.55 -9.14
C ASP A 3 -21.35 -2.29 -10.47
N THR A 4 -20.27 -1.52 -10.43
CA THR A 4 -19.38 -1.28 -11.56
C THR A 4 -17.97 -1.75 -11.19
N VAL A 5 -17.13 -1.98 -12.20
CA VAL A 5 -15.71 -2.27 -12.01
C VAL A 5 -15.05 -1.17 -11.18
N ASN A 6 -15.36 0.10 -11.44
CA ASN A 6 -14.79 1.23 -10.71
C ASN A 6 -15.22 1.29 -9.24
N SER A 7 -16.50 1.03 -8.94
CA SER A 7 -16.98 1.02 -7.55
C SER A 7 -16.38 -0.14 -6.73
N LEU A 8 -16.17 -1.29 -7.36
CA LEU A 8 -15.52 -2.43 -6.71
C LEU A 8 -14.00 -2.23 -6.57
N ALA A 9 -13.33 -1.61 -7.55
CA ALA A 9 -11.93 -1.22 -7.44
C ALA A 9 -11.70 -0.23 -6.29
N ALA A 10 -12.58 0.76 -6.15
CA ALA A 10 -12.56 1.67 -5.01
C ALA A 10 -12.76 0.91 -3.68
N ARG A 11 -13.66 -0.09 -3.66
CA ARG A 11 -13.84 -0.93 -2.48
C ARG A 11 -12.61 -1.76 -2.13
N VAL A 12 -11.91 -2.33 -3.11
CA VAL A 12 -10.62 -3.01 -2.90
C VAL A 12 -9.61 -2.06 -2.28
N HIS A 13 -9.47 -0.85 -2.83
CA HIS A 13 -8.59 0.18 -2.29
C HIS A 13 -8.90 0.49 -0.82
N GLU A 14 -10.17 0.73 -0.47
CA GLU A 14 -10.59 0.99 0.92
C GLU A 14 -10.21 -0.14 1.88
N LEU A 15 -10.40 -1.40 1.46
CA LEU A 15 -10.07 -2.58 2.26
C LEU A 15 -8.56 -2.70 2.49
N LEU A 16 -7.76 -2.40 1.46
CA LEU A 16 -6.30 -2.38 1.56
C LEU A 16 -5.82 -1.26 2.51
N VAL A 17 -6.37 -0.05 2.40
CA VAL A 17 -6.08 1.06 3.31
C VAL A 17 -6.44 0.68 4.75
N ALA A 18 -7.62 0.12 4.97
CA ALA A 18 -8.07 -0.33 6.29
C ALA A 18 -7.13 -1.41 6.87
N ASN A 19 -6.68 -2.35 6.05
CA ASN A 19 -5.73 -3.38 6.46
C ASN A 19 -4.39 -2.79 6.94
N MET A 20 -3.83 -1.85 6.17
CA MET A 20 -2.56 -1.21 6.50
C MET A 20 -2.66 -0.34 7.76
N ALA A 21 -3.77 0.39 7.92
CA ALA A 21 -4.03 1.18 9.13
C ALA A 21 -4.16 0.29 10.39
N ASN A 22 -4.84 -0.85 10.29
CA ASN A 22 -4.98 -1.80 11.39
C ASN A 22 -3.64 -2.43 11.79
N ALA A 23 -2.78 -2.75 10.81
CA ALA A 23 -1.44 -3.29 11.07
C ALA A 23 -0.55 -2.27 11.80
N ALA A 24 -0.60 -0.99 11.41
CA ALA A 24 0.14 0.08 12.09
C ALA A 24 -0.31 0.25 13.56
N ALA A 25 -1.61 0.15 13.84
CA ALA A 25 -2.16 0.24 15.19
C ALA A 25 -1.74 -0.94 16.10
N ALA A 26 -1.50 -2.13 15.54
CA ALA A 26 -1.09 -3.31 16.30
C ALA A 26 0.38 -3.27 16.77
N VAL A 27 1.22 -2.41 16.17
CA VAL A 27 2.66 -2.31 16.46
C VAL A 27 2.96 -1.35 17.63
N VAL A 28 2.03 -0.49 18.04
CA VAL A 28 2.25 0.48 19.14
C VAL A 28 1.93 -0.15 20.51
N PRO A 29 2.92 -0.50 21.34
CA PRO A 29 2.67 -1.07 22.67
C PRO A 29 2.32 0.07 23.65
N GLY A 30 1.19 -0.04 24.35
CA GLY A 30 0.88 0.83 25.50
C GLY A 30 -0.21 1.90 25.31
N GLN A 31 -0.86 2.01 24.14
CA GLN A 31 -1.93 2.99 23.91
C GLN A 31 -3.35 2.51 24.29
N SER A 32 -3.53 1.37 24.96
CA SER A 32 -4.82 0.67 25.01
C SER A 32 -5.94 1.34 25.81
N VAL A 33 -5.67 2.21 26.78
CA VAL A 33 -6.73 2.74 27.67
C VAL A 33 -7.26 4.11 27.19
N LEU A 34 -6.39 5.06 26.87
CA LEU A 34 -6.80 6.38 26.38
C LEU A 34 -7.24 6.39 24.91
N SER A 35 -6.65 5.53 24.05
CA SER A 35 -7.12 5.37 22.67
C SER A 35 -8.48 4.66 22.59
N SER A 36 -8.86 3.90 23.62
CA SER A 36 -10.18 3.27 23.74
C SER A 36 -11.24 4.30 24.16
N LEU A 37 -10.90 5.22 25.08
CA LEU A 37 -11.79 6.32 25.47
C LEU A 37 -11.99 7.37 24.36
N ALA A 38 -10.94 7.71 23.61
CA ALA A 38 -11.06 8.57 22.43
C ALA A 38 -11.90 7.91 21.31
N ARG A 39 -11.82 6.58 21.16
CA ARG A 39 -12.63 5.81 20.21
C ARG A 39 -14.13 5.88 20.50
N THR A 40 -14.52 5.90 21.77
CA THR A 40 -15.94 5.90 22.19
C THR A 40 -16.58 7.29 22.12
N PHE A 41 -15.82 8.38 22.27
CA PHE A 41 -16.37 9.75 22.33
C PHE A 41 -16.26 10.55 21.01
N LEU A 42 -15.38 10.16 20.08
CA LEU A 42 -15.11 10.93 18.84
C LEU A 42 -15.64 10.30 17.55
N GLY A 43 -16.47 9.25 17.62
CA GLY A 43 -17.07 8.65 16.43
C GLY A 43 -16.05 8.08 15.44
N VAL A 44 -15.18 7.19 15.91
CA VAL A 44 -14.18 6.52 15.04
C VAL A 44 -14.89 5.49 14.14
N PRO A 45 -14.48 5.33 12.86
CA PRO A 45 -15.15 4.44 11.92
C PRO A 45 -15.23 3.01 12.44
N GLN A 46 -16.37 2.35 12.18
CA GLN A 46 -16.61 0.94 12.43
C GLN A 46 -15.40 0.11 11.98
N GLN A 47 -14.90 -0.82 12.82
CA GLN A 47 -13.83 -1.73 12.42
C GLN A 47 -14.27 -2.45 11.13
N VAL A 48 -13.57 -2.15 10.04
CA VAL A 48 -13.81 -2.79 8.76
C VAL A 48 -13.30 -4.22 8.88
N ASP A 49 -14.20 -5.20 8.81
CA ASP A 49 -13.80 -6.59 8.63
C ASP A 49 -13.24 -6.75 7.21
N VAL A 50 -11.92 -6.62 7.11
CA VAL A 50 -11.18 -6.67 5.85
C VAL A 50 -11.37 -8.02 5.16
N THR A 51 -11.41 -9.12 5.92
CA THR A 51 -11.58 -10.47 5.35
C THR A 51 -12.98 -10.62 4.76
N ALA A 52 -14.03 -10.27 5.50
CA ALA A 52 -15.39 -10.30 4.98
C ALA A 52 -15.55 -9.35 3.78
N GLY A 53 -14.92 -8.18 3.83
CA GLY A 53 -14.93 -7.22 2.73
C GLY A 53 -14.32 -7.74 1.43
N PHE A 54 -13.19 -8.46 1.50
CA PHE A 54 -12.63 -9.08 0.29
C PHE A 54 -13.52 -10.21 -0.25
N HIS A 55 -14.14 -11.01 0.62
CA HIS A 55 -15.11 -12.01 0.17
C HIS A 55 -16.33 -11.36 -0.52
N ASP A 56 -16.83 -10.24 -0.01
CA ASP A 56 -17.90 -9.45 -0.64
C ASP A 56 -17.49 -8.96 -2.05
N VAL A 57 -16.29 -8.37 -2.17
CA VAL A 57 -15.75 -7.94 -3.47
C VAL A 57 -15.67 -9.10 -4.44
N VAL A 58 -15.13 -10.25 -4.02
CA VAL A 58 -15.01 -11.43 -4.88
C VAL A 58 -16.39 -11.88 -5.39
N ALA A 59 -17.39 -11.96 -4.51
CA ALA A 59 -18.73 -12.38 -4.89
C ALA A 59 -19.38 -11.41 -5.90
N ARG A 60 -19.26 -10.10 -5.66
CA ARG A 60 -19.83 -9.05 -6.52
C ARG A 60 -19.09 -8.91 -7.85
N ALA A 61 -17.76 -9.02 -7.83
CA ALA A 61 -16.94 -8.98 -9.04
C ALA A 61 -17.21 -10.18 -9.95
N ALA A 62 -17.42 -11.38 -9.38
CA ALA A 62 -17.78 -12.55 -10.16
C ALA A 62 -19.12 -12.37 -10.92
N ALA A 63 -20.08 -11.64 -10.34
CA ALA A 63 -21.36 -11.33 -10.98
C ALA A 63 -21.23 -10.35 -12.17
N LEU A 64 -20.13 -9.62 -12.29
CA LEU A 64 -19.84 -8.74 -13.43
C LEU A 64 -19.26 -9.50 -14.64
N GLY A 65 -18.95 -10.79 -14.50
CA GLY A 65 -18.40 -11.61 -15.58
C GLY A 65 -16.95 -11.24 -15.94
N PRO A 66 -16.58 -11.27 -17.23
CA PRO A 66 -15.20 -11.03 -17.66
C PRO A 66 -14.60 -9.71 -17.17
N ASP A 67 -15.40 -8.64 -17.15
CA ASP A 67 -14.97 -7.30 -16.76
C ASP A 67 -14.57 -7.21 -15.28
N GLY A 68 -15.16 -8.06 -14.43
CA GLY A 68 -14.85 -8.17 -13.00
C GLY A 68 -13.76 -9.19 -12.65
N THR A 69 -13.25 -9.95 -13.62
CA THR A 69 -12.35 -11.09 -13.35
C THR A 69 -11.06 -10.66 -12.66
N TRP A 70 -10.49 -9.51 -13.06
CA TRP A 70 -9.29 -8.99 -12.41
C TRP A 70 -9.53 -8.54 -10.95
N LEU A 71 -10.76 -8.17 -10.59
CA LEU A 71 -11.14 -7.86 -9.20
C LEU A 71 -11.34 -9.12 -8.36
N VAL A 72 -11.80 -10.23 -8.98
CA VAL A 72 -11.79 -11.55 -8.34
C VAL A 72 -10.35 -11.96 -8.02
N ALA A 73 -9.42 -11.73 -8.96
CA ALA A 73 -8.00 -11.95 -8.74
C ALA A 73 -7.45 -11.05 -7.62
N ALA A 74 -7.77 -9.75 -7.63
CA ALA A 74 -7.36 -8.79 -6.59
C ALA A 74 -7.84 -9.21 -5.20
N GLY A 75 -9.13 -9.55 -5.06
CA GLY A 75 -9.71 -9.95 -3.79
C GLY A 75 -9.09 -11.24 -3.24
N ASN A 76 -8.85 -12.23 -4.09
CA ASN A 76 -8.18 -13.46 -3.67
C ASN A 76 -6.69 -13.26 -3.37
N ALA A 77 -5.99 -12.38 -4.10
CA ALA A 77 -4.61 -12.01 -3.75
C ALA A 77 -4.54 -11.33 -2.38
N GLY A 78 -5.48 -10.41 -2.08
CA GLY A 78 -5.62 -9.79 -0.77
C GLY A 78 -5.91 -10.80 0.35
N LEU A 79 -6.84 -11.75 0.12
CA LEU A 79 -7.13 -12.84 1.07
C LEU A 79 -5.90 -13.75 1.28
N ALA A 80 -5.14 -14.05 0.23
CA ALA A 80 -3.90 -14.81 0.33
C ALA A 80 -2.88 -14.07 1.22
N GLY A 81 -2.68 -12.76 0.99
CA GLY A 81 -1.81 -11.93 1.82
C GLY A 81 -2.21 -11.90 3.30
N LEU A 82 -3.51 -11.77 3.59
CA LEU A 82 -4.04 -11.84 4.97
C LEU A 82 -3.79 -13.21 5.61
N ALA A 83 -4.00 -14.29 4.87
CA ALA A 83 -3.76 -15.64 5.37
C ALA A 83 -2.27 -15.88 5.66
N VAL A 84 -1.35 -15.38 4.82
CA VAL A 84 0.10 -15.42 5.09
C VAL A 84 0.45 -14.66 6.36
N ALA A 85 -0.07 -13.44 6.53
CA ALA A 85 0.16 -12.65 7.74
C ALA A 85 -0.33 -13.34 9.03
N ARG A 86 -1.31 -14.23 8.92
CA ARG A 86 -1.86 -15.04 10.03
C ARG A 86 -1.20 -16.42 10.17
N GLY A 87 -0.20 -16.76 9.35
CA GLY A 87 0.43 -18.08 9.34
C GLY A 87 -0.48 -19.21 8.82
N GLN A 88 -1.54 -18.88 8.09
CA GLN A 88 -2.54 -19.82 7.57
C GLN A 88 -2.16 -20.30 6.17
N THR A 89 -1.02 -20.99 6.04
CA THR A 89 -0.42 -21.38 4.74
C THR A 89 -1.40 -22.09 3.80
N GLY A 90 -2.19 -23.05 4.29
CA GLY A 90 -3.15 -23.77 3.44
C GLY A 90 -4.22 -22.86 2.83
N GLN A 91 -4.74 -21.89 3.61
CA GLN A 91 -5.70 -20.91 3.10
C GLN A 91 -5.03 -19.93 2.14
N ALA A 92 -3.81 -19.48 2.45
CA ALA A 92 -3.04 -18.61 1.58
C ALA A 92 -2.83 -19.21 0.18
N LEU A 93 -2.43 -20.49 0.13
CA LEU A 93 -2.22 -21.19 -1.14
C LEU A 93 -3.53 -21.42 -1.91
N SER A 94 -4.64 -21.71 -1.21
CA SER A 94 -5.96 -21.85 -1.82
C SER A 94 -6.42 -20.55 -2.49
N HIS A 95 -6.31 -19.42 -1.77
CA HIS A 95 -6.65 -18.11 -2.34
C HIS A 95 -5.71 -17.71 -3.47
N LEU A 96 -4.42 -17.97 -3.35
CA LEU A 96 -3.45 -17.67 -4.41
C LEU A 96 -3.73 -18.48 -5.68
N ASP A 97 -4.09 -19.77 -5.55
CA ASP A 97 -4.45 -20.62 -6.67
C ASP A 97 -5.65 -20.07 -7.46
N VAL A 98 -6.68 -19.61 -6.74
CA VAL A 98 -7.86 -18.94 -7.31
C VAL A 98 -7.47 -17.61 -7.96
N ALA A 99 -6.63 -16.80 -7.29
CA ALA A 99 -6.17 -15.52 -7.83
C ALA A 99 -5.45 -15.70 -9.17
N VAL A 100 -4.52 -16.66 -9.26
CA VAL A 100 -3.78 -16.97 -10.49
C VAL A 100 -4.70 -17.49 -11.58
N THR A 101 -5.68 -18.32 -11.22
CA THR A 101 -6.70 -18.81 -12.17
C THR A 101 -7.52 -17.65 -12.73
N ALA A 102 -7.77 -16.60 -11.94
CA ALA A 102 -8.43 -15.36 -12.35
C ALA A 102 -7.48 -14.33 -13.00
N GLY A 103 -6.22 -14.69 -13.29
CA GLY A 103 -5.28 -13.85 -14.03
C GLY A 103 -4.31 -13.03 -13.19
N TYR A 104 -4.21 -13.27 -11.86
CA TYR A 104 -3.13 -12.71 -11.05
C TYR A 104 -1.77 -13.23 -11.54
N ASN A 105 -0.83 -12.32 -11.78
CA ASN A 105 0.46 -12.65 -12.37
C ASN A 105 1.61 -11.76 -11.88
N ASP A 106 1.45 -11.09 -10.74
CA ASP A 106 2.54 -10.36 -10.10
C ASP A 106 3.52 -11.35 -9.45
N CYS A 107 4.47 -11.81 -10.27
CA CYS A 107 5.51 -12.72 -9.82
C CYS A 107 6.58 -12.05 -8.94
N VAL A 108 6.67 -10.72 -8.94
CA VAL A 108 7.62 -9.98 -8.09
C VAL A 108 7.15 -10.04 -6.65
N ALA A 109 5.85 -9.84 -6.39
CA ALA A 109 5.24 -10.02 -5.07
C ALA A 109 5.56 -11.39 -4.45
N LEU A 110 5.57 -12.46 -5.25
CA LEU A 110 5.87 -13.82 -4.77
C LEU A 110 7.33 -14.06 -4.34
N HIS A 111 8.21 -13.06 -4.51
CA HIS A 111 9.58 -13.06 -4.02
C HIS A 111 9.77 -12.24 -2.74
N MET A 112 8.70 -11.67 -2.18
CA MET A 112 8.75 -11.00 -0.88
C MET A 112 9.31 -11.94 0.21
N PRO A 113 10.09 -11.42 1.17
CA PRO A 113 10.65 -12.23 2.26
C PRO A 113 9.61 -13.06 3.02
N ALA A 114 8.39 -12.54 3.20
CA ALA A 114 7.30 -13.24 3.88
C ALA A 114 6.84 -14.52 3.15
N LEU A 115 7.06 -14.62 1.83
CA LEU A 115 6.66 -15.76 1.00
C LEU A 115 7.82 -16.72 0.71
N GLN A 116 9.06 -16.34 1.02
CA GLN A 116 10.24 -17.17 0.81
C GLN A 116 10.12 -18.58 1.45
N PRO A 117 9.55 -18.76 2.66
CA PRO A 117 9.35 -20.10 3.23
C PRO A 117 8.49 -21.03 2.37
N LEU A 118 7.61 -20.48 1.53
CA LEU A 118 6.72 -21.24 0.65
C LEU A 118 7.42 -21.69 -0.65
N HIS A 119 8.64 -21.23 -0.94
CA HIS A 119 9.31 -21.54 -2.21
C HIS A 119 9.66 -23.02 -2.39
N ASN A 120 9.69 -23.79 -1.31
CA ASN A 120 9.89 -25.24 -1.35
C ASN A 120 8.58 -26.04 -1.37
N ASP A 121 7.44 -25.38 -1.19
CA ASP A 121 6.13 -26.02 -1.25
C ASP A 121 5.77 -26.37 -2.71
N PRO A 122 5.41 -27.62 -3.01
CA PRO A 122 5.12 -28.06 -4.37
C PRO A 122 3.85 -27.39 -4.93
N HIS A 123 2.86 -27.08 -4.10
CA HIS A 123 1.64 -26.41 -4.52
C HIS A 123 1.93 -24.94 -4.84
N PHE A 124 2.72 -24.25 -4.02
CA PHE A 124 3.17 -22.88 -4.33
C PHE A 124 3.93 -22.81 -5.66
N ARG A 125 4.86 -23.76 -5.90
CA ARG A 125 5.59 -23.86 -7.17
C ARG A 125 4.67 -24.10 -8.36
N ALA A 126 3.70 -24.99 -8.22
CA ALA A 126 2.72 -25.28 -9.28
C ALA A 126 1.89 -24.03 -9.62
N VAL A 127 1.44 -23.28 -8.61
CA VAL A 127 0.72 -22.02 -8.79
C VAL A 127 1.59 -20.99 -9.50
N TYR A 128 2.84 -20.79 -9.04
CA TYR A 128 3.80 -19.86 -9.66
C TYR A 128 4.05 -20.17 -11.14
N GLN A 129 4.24 -21.45 -11.49
CA GLN A 129 4.52 -21.88 -12.86
C GLN A 129 3.38 -21.63 -13.85
N ARG A 130 2.16 -21.37 -13.39
CA ARG A 130 1.02 -21.01 -14.25
C ARG A 130 1.00 -19.53 -14.62
N MET A 131 1.69 -18.68 -13.87
CA MET A 131 1.72 -17.23 -14.12
C MET A 131 2.41 -16.92 -15.47
N ARG A 132 1.87 -15.94 -16.18
CA ARG A 132 2.42 -15.42 -17.43
C ARG A 132 2.49 -13.90 -17.34
N VAL A 133 3.61 -13.33 -17.78
CA VAL A 133 3.87 -11.90 -17.69
C VAL A 133 4.49 -11.41 -18.99
N THR A 134 4.26 -10.15 -19.32
CA THR A 134 4.97 -9.49 -20.42
C THR A 134 6.23 -8.81 -19.88
N PRO A 135 7.31 -8.70 -20.65
CA PRO A 135 8.46 -7.90 -20.24
C PRO A 135 8.11 -6.47 -19.80
N ALA A 136 7.14 -5.81 -20.48
CA ALA A 136 6.70 -4.46 -20.15
C ALA A 136 6.00 -4.39 -18.78
N ASP A 137 5.16 -5.38 -18.47
CA ASP A 137 4.50 -5.45 -17.16
C ASP A 137 5.47 -5.87 -16.05
N LEU A 138 6.45 -6.72 -16.34
CA LEU A 138 7.49 -7.08 -15.38
C LEU A 138 8.30 -5.87 -14.93
N ASP A 139 8.68 -4.99 -15.87
CA ASP A 139 9.34 -3.72 -15.55
C ASP A 139 8.51 -2.86 -14.61
N GLU A 140 7.20 -2.79 -14.88
CA GLU A 140 6.29 -2.05 -14.02
C GLU A 140 6.13 -2.69 -12.65
N PHE A 141 6.02 -4.02 -12.54
CA PHE A 141 6.00 -4.69 -11.24
C PHE A 141 7.23 -4.36 -10.40
N PHE A 142 8.42 -4.43 -10.99
CA PHE A 142 9.65 -4.03 -10.29
C PHE A 142 9.59 -2.59 -9.79
N TRP A 143 9.12 -1.67 -10.63
CA TRP A 143 8.96 -0.27 -10.24
C TRP A 143 7.92 -0.09 -9.12
N LEU A 144 6.74 -0.73 -9.23
CA LEU A 144 5.66 -0.63 -8.25
C LEU A 144 6.14 -1.11 -6.87
N HIS A 145 6.80 -2.27 -6.82
CA HIS A 145 7.34 -2.80 -5.56
C HIS A 145 8.48 -1.96 -5.00
N GLN A 146 9.39 -1.46 -5.85
CA GLN A 146 10.43 -0.54 -5.42
C GLN A 146 9.83 0.74 -4.84
N GLU A 147 8.84 1.34 -5.49
CA GLU A 147 8.22 2.58 -5.02
C GLU A 147 7.48 2.37 -3.70
N MET A 148 6.80 1.22 -3.49
CA MET A 148 6.22 0.86 -2.19
C MET A 148 7.29 0.82 -1.06
N GLN A 149 8.50 0.31 -1.33
CA GLN A 149 9.58 0.31 -0.35
C GLN A 149 10.16 1.72 -0.11
N VAL A 150 10.33 2.50 -1.18
CA VAL A 150 10.85 3.86 -1.09
C VAL A 150 9.89 4.75 -0.30
N MET A 151 8.59 4.71 -0.59
CA MET A 151 7.61 5.53 0.14
C MET A 151 7.52 5.17 1.62
N SER A 152 7.65 3.89 1.97
CA SER A 152 7.66 3.45 3.37
C SER A 152 8.86 4.04 4.11
N ARG A 153 10.05 4.01 3.48
CA ARG A 153 11.26 4.63 4.03
C ARG A 153 11.16 6.15 4.11
N ASP A 154 10.60 6.80 3.10
CA ASP A 154 10.42 8.25 3.09
C ASP A 154 9.40 8.69 4.15
N ALA A 155 8.33 7.92 4.38
CA ALA A 155 7.36 8.14 5.46
C ALA A 155 7.99 7.98 6.85
N GLN A 156 8.85 6.98 7.04
CA GLN A 156 9.62 6.79 8.28
C GLN A 156 10.56 7.96 8.54
N ARG A 157 11.31 8.39 7.52
CA ARG A 157 12.20 9.56 7.62
C ARG A 157 11.42 10.84 7.92
N ALA A 158 10.31 11.08 7.23
CA ALA A 158 9.46 12.23 7.50
C ALA A 158 8.92 12.23 8.94
N SER A 159 8.52 11.07 9.45
CA SER A 159 8.12 10.92 10.86
C SER A 159 9.24 11.30 11.83
N ILE A 160 10.48 10.90 11.55
CA ILE A 160 11.66 11.25 12.36
C ILE A 160 11.96 12.75 12.28
N ASP A 161 11.94 13.34 11.08
CA ASP A 161 12.21 14.77 10.86
C ASP A 161 11.19 15.67 11.57
N ASN A 162 9.97 15.16 11.82
CA ASN A 162 8.91 15.87 12.52
C ASN A 162 9.04 15.83 14.05
N ILE A 163 9.92 14.99 14.60
CA ILE A 163 10.12 14.91 16.06
C ILE A 163 10.74 16.21 16.57
N GLY A 164 10.09 16.82 17.57
CA GLY A 164 10.59 18.05 18.21
C GLY A 164 10.49 19.29 17.32
N ARG A 165 9.72 19.22 16.22
CA ARG A 165 9.44 20.34 15.32
C ARG A 165 8.42 21.30 15.95
N HIS A 166 8.76 22.58 16.01
CA HIS A 166 8.01 23.63 16.71
C HIS A 166 7.06 24.42 15.80
N ASP A 167 6.97 24.19 14.50
CA ASP A 167 5.96 24.87 13.68
C ASP A 167 4.55 24.26 13.86
N VAL A 168 3.56 24.82 13.18
CA VAL A 168 2.17 24.31 13.13
C VAL A 168 1.77 23.78 11.75
N GLY A 169 2.73 23.66 10.82
CA GLY A 169 2.53 23.22 9.46
C GLY A 169 2.26 21.71 9.34
N VAL A 170 1.72 21.32 8.19
CA VAL A 170 1.46 19.92 7.85
C VAL A 170 2.25 19.59 6.58
N SER A 171 3.04 18.53 6.61
CA SER A 171 3.80 18.06 5.46
C SER A 171 3.01 16.99 4.70
N LEU A 172 2.92 17.13 3.37
CA LEU A 172 2.00 16.31 2.56
C LEU A 172 2.54 14.93 2.13
N LEU A 173 3.79 14.61 2.49
CA LEU A 173 4.52 13.40 2.10
C LEU A 173 4.39 13.07 0.59
N PRO A 174 5.09 13.81 -0.30
CA PRO A 174 4.98 13.65 -1.74
C PRO A 174 5.21 12.21 -2.22
N GLN A 175 4.41 11.75 -3.16
CA GLN A 175 4.44 10.39 -3.73
C GLN A 175 4.64 10.43 -5.25
N ALA A 176 5.24 9.38 -5.83
CA ALA A 176 5.35 9.28 -7.28
C ALA A 176 3.95 9.09 -7.92
N PRO A 177 3.70 9.69 -9.11
CA PRO A 177 2.45 9.50 -9.81
C PRO A 177 2.29 8.04 -10.28
N LEU A 178 1.05 7.55 -10.25
CA LEU A 178 0.74 6.21 -10.76
C LEU A 178 0.97 6.14 -12.28
N PRO A 179 1.48 5.01 -12.81
CA PRO A 179 1.63 4.83 -14.24
C PRO A 179 0.27 4.88 -14.95
N THR A 180 0.21 5.57 -16.09
CA THR A 180 -1.03 5.78 -16.86
C THR A 180 -1.15 4.91 -18.11
N ARG A 181 -0.09 4.19 -18.48
CA ARG A 181 -0.13 3.27 -19.62
C ARG A 181 -1.15 2.16 -19.39
N THR A 182 -1.73 1.64 -20.48
CA THR A 182 -2.58 0.45 -20.43
C THR A 182 -1.70 -0.78 -20.18
N PRO A 183 -1.93 -1.55 -19.11
CA PRO A 183 -1.17 -2.77 -18.87
C PRO A 183 -1.58 -3.90 -19.80
N ASN A 184 -0.68 -4.86 -20.03
CA ASN A 184 -0.99 -6.04 -20.85
C ASN A 184 -1.61 -7.17 -20.01
N THR A 185 -1.51 -7.09 -18.68
CA THR A 185 -1.97 -8.12 -17.74
C THR A 185 -2.68 -7.52 -16.53
N ALA A 186 -3.61 -8.30 -15.97
CA ALA A 186 -4.43 -7.89 -14.84
C ALA A 186 -3.62 -7.59 -13.57
N GLY A 187 -2.53 -8.32 -13.32
CA GLY A 187 -1.71 -8.12 -12.13
C GLY A 187 -1.22 -6.69 -11.98
N VAL A 188 -0.87 -6.00 -13.06
CA VAL A 188 -0.43 -4.59 -12.97
C VAL A 188 -1.53 -3.69 -12.41
N LEU A 189 -2.80 -3.90 -12.80
CA LEU A 189 -3.92 -3.15 -12.23
C LEU A 189 -4.06 -3.41 -10.72
N ILE A 190 -3.87 -4.66 -10.31
CA ILE A 190 -3.93 -5.09 -8.91
C ILE A 190 -2.83 -4.40 -8.11
N THR A 191 -1.58 -4.52 -8.55
CA THR A 191 -0.42 -3.93 -7.87
C THR A 191 -0.42 -2.39 -7.89
N ARG A 192 -1.01 -1.75 -8.91
CA ARG A 192 -1.27 -0.29 -8.90
C ARG A 192 -2.26 0.11 -7.81
N ILE A 193 -3.29 -0.68 -7.56
CA ILE A 193 -4.25 -0.42 -6.47
C ILE A 193 -3.57 -0.64 -5.11
N ASP A 194 -2.71 -1.64 -4.97
CA ASP A 194 -1.89 -1.84 -3.77
C ASP A 194 -1.00 -0.62 -3.51
N LEU A 195 -0.30 -0.12 -4.55
CA LEU A 195 0.51 1.09 -4.47
C LEU A 195 -0.34 2.30 -4.06
N ALA A 196 -1.49 2.52 -4.70
CA ALA A 196 -2.38 3.64 -4.38
C ALA A 196 -2.90 3.58 -2.94
N ALA A 197 -3.23 2.38 -2.46
CA ALA A 197 -3.66 2.17 -1.08
C ALA A 197 -2.51 2.42 -0.09
N ALA A 198 -1.28 2.01 -0.42
CA ALA A 198 -0.10 2.30 0.39
C ALA A 198 0.16 3.82 0.46
N GLN A 199 0.11 4.53 -0.68
CA GLN A 199 0.22 5.99 -0.73
C GLN A 199 -0.81 6.67 0.18
N THR A 200 -2.07 6.24 0.08
CA THR A 200 -3.17 6.78 0.89
C THR A 200 -2.96 6.52 2.37
N SER A 201 -2.60 5.29 2.75
CA SER A 201 -2.35 4.91 4.14
C SER A 201 -1.20 5.70 4.75
N LEU A 202 -0.09 5.88 4.02
CA LEU A 202 1.07 6.63 4.50
C LEU A 202 0.79 8.11 4.61
N GLN A 203 0.05 8.69 3.64
CA GLN A 203 -0.36 10.09 3.69
C GLN A 203 -1.30 10.37 4.87
N GLN A 204 -2.25 9.48 5.13
CA GLN A 204 -3.13 9.58 6.31
C GLN A 204 -2.33 9.51 7.60
N ALA A 205 -1.38 8.57 7.71
CA ALA A 205 -0.52 8.44 8.88
C ALA A 205 0.31 9.71 9.13
N ALA A 206 0.96 10.24 8.08
CA ALA A 206 1.76 11.47 8.16
C ALA A 206 0.91 12.69 8.56
N THR A 207 -0.26 12.86 7.93
CA THR A 207 -1.19 13.97 8.20
C THR A 207 -1.68 13.92 9.65
N ASN A 208 -2.06 12.73 10.14
CA ASN A 208 -2.52 12.55 11.52
C ASN A 208 -1.42 12.89 12.53
N ALA A 209 -0.18 12.45 12.28
CA ALA A 209 0.96 12.76 13.13
C ALA A 209 1.24 14.28 13.18
N ASP A 210 1.17 14.96 12.03
CA ASP A 210 1.39 16.40 11.98
C ASP A 210 0.27 17.22 12.63
N ILE A 211 -0.99 16.79 12.50
CA ILE A 211 -2.12 17.42 13.20
C ILE A 211 -1.94 17.29 14.72
N GLN A 212 -1.56 16.10 15.22
CA GLN A 212 -1.34 15.88 16.65
C GLN A 212 -0.21 16.77 17.18
N ARG A 213 0.91 16.84 16.45
CA ARG A 213 2.04 17.70 16.78
C ARG A 213 1.66 19.17 16.78
N SER A 214 1.02 19.64 15.71
CA SER A 214 0.57 21.03 15.54
C SER A 214 -0.42 21.42 16.65
N SER A 215 -1.38 20.56 16.98
CA SER A 215 -2.32 20.80 18.08
C SER A 215 -1.63 20.88 19.45
N GLY A 216 -0.63 20.02 19.72
CA GLY A 216 0.16 20.07 20.94
C GLY A 216 0.95 21.37 21.05
N ASN A 217 1.55 21.78 19.94
CA ASN A 217 2.28 23.03 19.79
C ASN A 217 1.39 24.26 20.05
N ILE A 218 0.20 24.33 19.45
CA ILE A 218 -0.79 25.39 19.71
C ILE A 218 -1.21 25.40 21.18
N SER A 219 -1.43 24.24 21.78
CA SER A 219 -1.84 24.14 23.19
C SER A 219 -0.77 24.69 24.13
N LEU A 220 0.50 24.39 23.88
CA LEU A 220 1.63 24.93 24.66
C LEU A 220 1.74 26.45 24.53
N SER A 221 1.54 27.00 23.32
CA SER A 221 1.50 28.44 23.08
C SER A 221 0.42 29.15 23.90
N VAL A 222 -0.76 28.56 24.06
CA VAL A 222 -1.86 29.15 24.83
C VAL A 222 -1.60 29.13 26.34
N ILE A 223 -0.90 28.12 26.85
CA ILE A 223 -0.73 27.92 28.30
C ILE A 223 0.35 28.83 28.89
N ASP A 224 1.50 28.98 28.22
CA ASP A 224 2.70 29.56 28.85
C ASP A 224 3.27 30.78 28.10
N ASP A 225 2.75 31.11 26.90
CA ASP A 225 3.24 32.18 25.99
C ASP A 225 4.77 32.19 25.75
N SER A 226 5.47 31.12 26.16
CA SER A 226 6.92 30.91 26.04
C SER A 226 7.32 30.37 24.67
N TRP A 227 6.46 30.57 23.68
CA TRP A 227 6.60 30.01 22.35
C TRP A 227 7.79 30.61 21.60
N ASP A 228 8.78 29.78 21.26
CA ASP A 228 9.93 30.23 20.46
C ASP A 228 9.54 30.38 18.98
N TYR A 229 8.94 31.53 18.66
CA TYR A 229 8.57 31.91 17.29
C TYR A 229 9.74 31.86 16.31
N SER A 230 10.97 32.13 16.79
CA SER A 230 12.16 32.11 15.94
C SER A 230 12.49 30.68 15.50
N ARG A 231 12.39 29.72 16.42
CA ARG A 231 12.58 28.30 16.15
C ARG A 231 11.46 27.74 15.30
N ALA A 232 10.20 28.04 15.64
CA ALA A 232 9.05 27.63 14.85
C ALA A 232 9.18 28.06 13.37
N ARG A 233 9.64 29.28 13.10
CA ARG A 233 9.89 29.75 11.73
C ARG A 233 11.01 28.99 11.01
N ARG A 234 12.11 28.70 11.70
CA ARG A 234 13.22 27.91 11.12
C ARG A 234 12.78 26.48 10.80
N ASP A 235 12.02 25.88 11.70
CA ASP A 235 11.47 24.53 11.56
C ASP A 235 10.50 24.46 10.35
N ALA A 236 9.64 25.47 10.18
CA ALA A 236 8.76 25.58 9.02
C ALA A 236 9.54 25.65 7.70
N TRP A 237 10.54 26.52 7.59
CA TRP A 237 11.36 26.62 6.38
C TRP A 237 12.13 25.33 6.07
N ARG A 238 12.67 24.68 7.10
CA ARG A 238 13.33 23.37 6.98
C ARG A 238 12.36 22.33 6.44
N ALA A 239 11.12 22.32 6.95
CA ALA A 239 10.08 21.40 6.49
C ALA A 239 9.72 21.63 5.01
N ASP A 240 9.54 22.87 4.59
CA ASP A 240 9.23 23.23 3.19
C ASP A 240 10.36 22.82 2.23
N GLU A 241 11.62 23.00 2.65
CA GLU A 241 12.80 22.58 1.89
C GLU A 241 12.80 21.06 1.70
N LEU A 242 12.63 20.31 2.80
CA LEU A 242 12.59 18.84 2.76
C LEU A 242 11.40 18.32 1.93
N GLU A 243 10.23 18.94 2.03
CA GLU A 243 9.07 18.59 1.20
C GLU A 243 9.36 18.84 -0.28
N SER A 244 9.97 19.97 -0.63
CA SER A 244 10.35 20.29 -1.99
C SER A 244 11.32 19.27 -2.58
N GLN A 245 12.33 18.88 -1.80
CA GLN A 245 13.29 17.82 -2.18
C GLN A 245 12.61 16.48 -2.40
N ARG A 246 11.72 16.06 -1.48
CA ARG A 246 10.95 14.80 -1.62
C ARG A 246 10.06 14.82 -2.86
N ARG A 247 9.40 15.96 -3.13
CA ARG A 247 8.56 16.11 -4.33
C ARG A 247 9.37 15.96 -5.61
N GLN A 248 10.53 16.61 -5.70
CA GLN A 248 11.43 16.46 -6.85
C GLN A 248 11.91 15.02 -7.01
N ALA A 249 12.29 14.37 -5.91
CA ALA A 249 12.70 12.97 -5.92
C ALA A 249 11.58 12.03 -6.37
N ALA A 250 10.34 12.24 -5.90
CA ALA A 250 9.18 11.45 -6.30
C ALA A 250 8.85 11.60 -7.79
N VAL A 251 8.88 12.83 -8.31
CA VAL A 251 8.68 13.10 -9.74
C VAL A 251 9.79 12.46 -10.59
N ALA A 252 11.05 12.57 -10.15
CA ALA A 252 12.19 11.98 -10.87
C ALA A 252 12.14 10.45 -10.94
N ARG A 253 11.43 9.79 -10.01
CA ARG A 253 11.20 8.35 -10.00
C ARG A 253 9.93 7.92 -10.71
N ALA A 254 9.12 8.82 -11.28
CA ALA A 254 7.90 8.45 -11.98
C ALA A 254 8.18 7.36 -13.03
N PHE A 255 7.30 6.37 -13.13
CA PHE A 255 7.47 5.29 -14.09
C PHE A 255 7.49 5.82 -15.53
N VAL A 256 8.50 5.42 -16.29
CA VAL A 256 8.60 5.69 -17.72
C VAL A 256 8.71 4.36 -18.44
N GLU A 257 7.75 4.09 -19.31
CA GLU A 257 7.79 2.90 -20.15
C GLU A 257 9.02 2.93 -21.05
N ARG A 258 9.79 1.84 -21.04
CA ARG A 258 10.97 1.71 -21.89
C ARG A 258 10.52 1.45 -23.34
N PRO A 259 10.94 2.27 -24.33
CA PRO A 259 10.56 2.04 -25.71
C PRO A 259 11.02 0.67 -26.22
N GLY A 260 10.15 -0.03 -26.93
CA GLY A 260 10.48 -1.31 -27.58
C GLY A 260 10.49 -2.54 -26.67
N VAL A 261 10.04 -2.43 -25.41
CA VAL A 261 9.88 -3.60 -24.55
C VAL A 261 8.75 -4.49 -25.04
N GLY A 262 8.99 -5.81 -25.01
CA GLY A 262 8.05 -6.80 -25.53
C GLY A 262 6.73 -6.85 -24.74
N THR A 263 5.64 -7.08 -25.47
CA THR A 263 4.28 -7.30 -24.94
C THR A 263 3.83 -8.75 -25.07
N ALA A 264 4.69 -9.65 -25.56
CA ALA A 264 4.39 -11.06 -25.65
C ALA A 264 4.39 -11.70 -24.25
N LEU A 265 3.37 -12.52 -23.97
CA LEU A 265 3.29 -13.26 -22.72
C LEU A 265 4.34 -14.38 -22.70
N SER A 266 5.11 -14.43 -21.62
CA SER A 266 6.05 -15.51 -21.32
C SER A 266 5.82 -16.03 -19.90
N PRO A 267 6.32 -17.24 -19.56
CA PRO A 267 6.44 -17.65 -18.17
C PRO A 267 7.17 -16.58 -17.35
N CYS A 268 6.78 -16.43 -16.08
CA CYS A 268 7.51 -15.61 -15.14
C CYS A 268 8.96 -16.12 -14.99
N PRO A 269 9.93 -15.25 -14.63
CA PRO A 269 11.29 -15.69 -14.30
C PRO A 269 11.27 -16.84 -13.29
N PRO A 270 12.27 -17.73 -13.24
CA PRO A 270 12.27 -18.86 -12.32
C PRO A 270 12.02 -18.44 -10.85
N LEU A 271 11.24 -19.21 -10.10
CA LEU A 271 11.01 -18.92 -8.69
C LEU A 271 12.34 -18.88 -7.92
N GLY A 272 12.56 -17.83 -7.14
CA GLY A 272 13.81 -17.56 -6.42
C GLY A 272 14.88 -16.83 -7.25
N SER A 273 14.64 -16.56 -8.54
CA SER A 273 15.59 -15.81 -9.38
C SER A 273 15.45 -14.29 -9.29
N ILE A 274 14.30 -13.80 -8.83
CA ILE A 274 14.06 -12.36 -8.65
C ILE A 274 14.55 -11.96 -7.26
N SER A 275 15.48 -11.00 -7.21
CA SER A 275 15.75 -10.25 -5.98
C SER A 275 14.62 -9.26 -5.76
N TYR A 276 13.89 -9.40 -4.65
CA TYR A 276 12.82 -8.47 -4.31
C TYR A 276 13.39 -7.05 -4.07
N PRO A 277 12.78 -5.99 -4.62
CA PRO A 277 13.23 -4.62 -4.44
C PRO A 277 13.36 -4.23 -2.94
N GLY A 278 14.47 -3.58 -2.58
CA GLY A 278 14.80 -3.11 -1.23
C GLY A 278 14.87 -1.59 -1.11
#